data_AF-A0A3R9K549-F1
#
_entry.id   AF-A0A3R9K549-F1
#
_cell.length_a   1.000
_cell.length_b   1.000
_cell.length_c   1.000
_cell.angle_alpha   90.00
_cell.angle_beta   90.00
_cell.angle_gamma   90.00
#
_symmetry.space_group_name_H-M   'P 1'
#
loop_
_entity.id
_entity.type
_entity.pdbx_description
1 polymer ?
#
loop_
_entity_poly.entity_id
_entity_poly.type
_entity_poly.pdbx_seq_one_letter_code
_entity_poly.pdbx_strand_id
1 'polypeptide(L)'
;MNTIDKVKQWFIDRDLENGGRLDKQSLKLSEEFGELCAGYLKKNEQLTKDSIGDCAVVIVGLALLIKVDVHKIFETSGNDRDVMTCFSHLSKNISDFQIYQDSFSKVFL
;
A
#
# COMPACT_ATOMS: atom_id res chain seq x y z
N MET A 1 0.78 -23.97 -5.58
CA MET A 1 0.88 -22.52 -5.83
C MET A 1 0.32 -21.80 -4.61
N ASN A 2 1.16 -21.08 -3.86
CA ASN A 2 0.72 -20.32 -2.69
C ASN A 2 -0.06 -19.05 -3.14
N THR A 3 -0.68 -18.31 -2.22
CA THR A 3 -1.49 -17.13 -2.57
C THR A 3 -0.67 -16.04 -3.25
N ILE A 4 0.58 -15.83 -2.81
CA ILE A 4 1.50 -14.87 -3.40
C ILE A 4 1.79 -15.25 -4.86
N ASP A 5 2.11 -16.52 -5.13
CA ASP A 5 2.37 -17.03 -6.47
C ASP A 5 1.16 -16.84 -7.41
N LYS A 6 -0.06 -17.02 -6.89
CA LYS A 6 -1.30 -16.77 -7.66
C LYS A 6 -1.45 -15.30 -8.03
N VAL A 7 -1.14 -14.38 -7.12
CA VAL A 7 -1.18 -12.94 -7.40
C VAL A 7 -0.06 -12.58 -8.40
N LYS A 8 1.15 -13.13 -8.25
CA LYS A 8 2.24 -12.94 -9.21
C LYS A 8 1.82 -13.39 -10.62
N GLN A 9 1.25 -14.59 -10.74
CA GLN A 9 0.75 -15.11 -12.01
C GLN A 9 -0.36 -14.22 -12.59
N TRP A 10 -1.29 -13.73 -11.76
CA TRP A 10 -2.37 -12.82 -12.20
C TRP A 10 -1.83 -11.51 -12.80
N PHE A 11 -0.72 -10.98 -12.26
CA PHE A 11 -0.03 -9.80 -12.78
C PHE A 11 0.67 -10.08 -14.11
N ILE A 12 1.33 -11.23 -14.24
CA ILE A 12 2.00 -11.69 -15.47
C ILE A 12 0.96 -11.91 -16.59
N ASP A 13 -0.13 -12.62 -16.28
CA ASP A 13 -1.20 -12.94 -17.24
C ASP A 13 -1.88 -11.69 -17.84
N ARG A 14 -1.72 -10.53 -17.18
CA ARG A 14 -2.27 -9.23 -17.61
C ARG A 14 -1.20 -8.28 -18.17
N ASP A 15 0.04 -8.74 -18.34
CA ASP A 15 1.21 -7.94 -18.75
C ASP A 15 1.42 -6.68 -17.88
N LEU A 16 1.03 -6.75 -16.61
CA LEU A 16 1.15 -5.65 -15.68
C LEU A 16 2.58 -5.53 -15.12
N GLU A 17 3.44 -6.53 -15.30
CA GLU A 17 4.84 -6.47 -14.87
C GLU A 17 5.71 -5.55 -15.75
N ASN A 18 5.36 -5.39 -17.03
CA ASN A 18 6.08 -4.53 -17.98
C ASN A 18 5.36 -3.20 -18.23
N GLY A 19 4.02 -3.19 -18.17
CA GLY A 19 3.19 -2.01 -18.37
C GLY A 19 2.70 -1.32 -17.09
N GLY A 20 2.87 -1.96 -15.93
CA GLY A 20 2.45 -1.42 -14.64
C GLY A 20 3.35 -0.27 -14.23
N ARG A 21 2.85 0.96 -14.32
CA ARG A 21 3.60 2.11 -13.82
C ARG A 21 3.53 2.13 -12.29
N LEU A 22 4.68 2.29 -11.65
CA LEU A 22 4.80 2.36 -10.18
C LEU A 22 3.92 3.46 -9.58
N ASP A 23 3.78 4.60 -10.26
CA ASP A 23 2.93 5.70 -9.82
C ASP A 23 1.44 5.34 -9.81
N LYS A 24 0.98 4.56 -10.79
CA LYS A 24 -0.41 4.07 -10.84
C LYS A 24 -0.70 3.04 -9.74
N GLN A 25 0.25 2.15 -9.45
CA GLN A 25 0.09 1.18 -8.36
C GLN A 25 0.11 1.88 -6.99
N SER A 26 0.98 2.87 -6.79
CA SER A 26 0.99 3.69 -5.56
C SER A 26 -0.31 4.48 -5.36
N LEU A 27 -0.88 5.01 -6.46
CA LEU A 27 -2.19 5.66 -6.41
C LEU A 27 -3.29 4.66 -6.02
N LYS A 28 -3.27 3.46 -6.62
CA LYS A 28 -4.23 2.40 -6.30
C LYS A 28 -4.12 1.97 -4.84
N LEU A 29 -2.91 1.85 -4.29
CA LEU A 29 -2.72 1.54 -2.88
C LEU A 29 -3.37 2.58 -1.96
N SER A 30 -3.25 3.86 -2.31
CA SER A 30 -3.90 4.95 -1.55
C SER A 30 -5.42 4.86 -1.59
N GLU A 31 -5.99 4.45 -2.74
CA GLU A 31 -7.43 4.22 -2.90
C GLU A 31 -7.92 3.07 -2.02
N GLU A 32 -7.28 1.90 -2.10
CA GLU A 32 -7.64 0.72 -1.30
C GLU A 32 -7.48 0.95 0.21
N PHE A 33 -6.46 1.72 0.60
CA PHE A 33 -6.27 2.12 1.98
C PHE A 33 -7.39 3.06 2.47
N GLY A 34 -7.89 3.93 1.59
CA GLY A 34 -9.07 4.77 1.87
C GLY A 34 -10.33 3.94 2.09
N GLU A 35 -10.55 2.91 1.26
CA GLU A 35 -11.67 1.98 1.43
C GLU A 35 -11.56 1.18 2.73
N LEU A 36 -10.36 0.73 3.07
CA LEU A 36 -10.08 0.07 4.35
C LEU A 36 -10.45 0.96 5.54
N CYS A 37 -10.03 2.23 5.51
CA CYS A 37 -10.38 3.21 6.54
C CYS A 37 -11.90 3.40 6.63
N ALA A 38 -12.59 3.49 5.49
CA ALA A 38 -14.04 3.65 5.44
C ALA A 38 -14.77 2.41 5.97
N GLY A 39 -14.33 1.20 5.62
CA GLY A 39 -14.86 -0.06 6.12
C GLY A 39 -14.74 -0.17 7.64
N TYR A 40 -13.57 0.16 8.17
CA TYR A 40 -13.31 0.16 9.60
C TYR A 40 -14.20 1.16 10.35
N LEU A 41 -14.26 2.42 9.89
CA LEU A 41 -15.06 3.49 10.53
C LEU A 41 -16.56 3.16 10.52
N LYS A 42 -17.05 2.52 9.45
CA LYS A 42 -18.45 2.10 9.34
C LYS A 42 -18.77 0.79 10.04
N LYS A 43 -17.77 0.14 10.67
CA LYS A 43 -17.88 -1.23 11.25
C LYS A 43 -18.41 -2.25 10.23
N ASN A 44 -18.08 -2.06 8.96
CA ASN A 44 -18.46 -2.96 7.90
C ASN A 44 -17.36 -4.02 7.75
N GLU A 45 -17.55 -5.16 8.43
CA GLU A 45 -16.57 -6.24 8.46
C GLU A 45 -16.29 -6.82 7.07
N GLN A 46 -17.31 -6.91 6.21
CA GLN A 46 -17.16 -7.41 4.85
C GLN A 46 -16.26 -6.49 4.03
N LEU A 47 -16.55 -5.18 4.02
CA LEU A 47 -15.73 -4.19 3.32
C LEU A 47 -14.30 -4.16 3.87
N THR A 48 -14.16 -4.22 5.20
CA THR A 48 -12.83 -4.21 5.84
C THR A 48 -11.97 -5.39 5.38
N LYS A 49 -12.55 -6.60 5.31
CA LYS A 49 -11.83 -7.80 4.85
C LYS A 49 -11.46 -7.72 3.36
N ASP A 50 -12.36 -7.20 2.55
CA ASP A 50 -12.15 -7.03 1.11
C ASP A 50 -11.00 -6.06 0.84
N SER A 51 -11.05 -4.86 1.43
CA SER A 51 -10.02 -3.84 1.25
C SER A 51 -8.65 -4.25 1.81
N ILE A 52 -8.57 -5.13 2.82
CA ILE A 52 -7.31 -5.75 3.25
C ILE A 52 -6.73 -6.62 2.14
N GLY A 53 -7.57 -7.42 1.48
CA GLY A 53 -7.21 -8.24 0.33
C GLY A 53 -6.68 -7.39 -0.83
N ASP A 54 -7.39 -6.31 -1.17
CA ASP A 54 -7.01 -5.42 -2.25
C ASP A 54 -5.68 -4.70 -1.98
N CYS A 55 -5.48 -4.21 -0.75
CA CYS A 55 -4.20 -3.66 -0.31
C CYS A 55 -3.05 -4.68 -0.48
N ALA A 56 -3.28 -5.94 -0.10
CA ALA A 56 -2.27 -6.99 -0.23
C ALA A 56 -1.94 -7.28 -1.70
N VAL A 57 -2.94 -7.35 -2.58
CA VAL A 57 -2.74 -7.54 -4.03
C VAL A 57 -1.91 -6.42 -4.62
N VAL A 58 -2.19 -5.16 -4.27
CA VAL A 58 -1.43 -4.00 -4.74
C VAL A 58 0.01 -4.01 -4.22
N ILE A 59 0.24 -4.37 -2.95
CA ILE A 59 1.60 -4.48 -2.37
C ILE A 59 2.43 -5.54 -3.10
N VAL A 60 1.84 -6.71 -3.39
CA VAL A 60 2.51 -7.76 -4.18
C VAL A 60 2.83 -7.27 -5.59
N GLY A 61 1.90 -6.53 -6.21
CA GLY A 61 2.12 -5.88 -7.51
C GLY A 61 3.28 -4.89 -7.50
N LEU A 62 3.36 -4.03 -6.48
CA LEU A 62 4.45 -3.07 -6.31
C LEU A 62 5.80 -3.79 -6.18
N ALA A 63 5.87 -4.85 -5.38
CA ALA A 63 7.07 -5.65 -5.20
C ALA A 63 7.57 -6.29 -6.51
N LEU A 64 6.65 -6.77 -7.35
CA LEU A 64 6.97 -7.29 -8.69
C LEU A 64 7.56 -6.22 -9.59
N LEU A 65 6.96 -5.02 -9.61
CA LEU A 65 7.42 -3.90 -10.44
C LEU A 65 8.83 -3.42 -10.07
N ILE A 66 9.15 -3.40 -8.78
CA ILE A 66 10.51 -3.05 -8.30
C ILE A 66 11.47 -4.23 -8.31
N LYS A 67 11.04 -5.41 -8.80
CA LYS A 67 11.83 -6.65 -8.89
C LYS A 67 12.39 -7.12 -7.54
N VAL A 68 11.61 -6.94 -6.47
CA VAL A 68 11.95 -7.41 -5.13
C VAL A 68 11.20 -8.70 -4.82
N ASP A 69 11.85 -9.61 -4.11
CA ASP A 69 11.18 -10.81 -3.62
C ASP A 69 10.13 -10.46 -2.57
N VAL A 70 8.87 -10.68 -2.94
CA VAL A 70 7.68 -10.53 -2.10
C VAL A 70 7.82 -11.29 -0.78
N HIS A 71 8.36 -12.50 -0.78
CA HIS A 71 8.50 -13.29 0.44
C HIS A 71 9.47 -12.63 1.42
N LYS A 72 10.57 -12.08 0.89
CA LYS A 72 11.55 -11.34 1.68
C LYS A 72 10.97 -10.06 2.30
N ILE A 73 10.03 -9.39 1.63
CA ILE A 73 9.33 -8.21 2.19
C ILE A 73 8.55 -8.62 3.44
N PHE A 74 7.76 -9.69 3.35
CA PHE A 74 6.96 -10.17 4.47
C PHE A 74 7.81 -10.76 5.60
N GLU A 75 8.87 -11.51 5.28
CA GLU A 75 9.80 -12.03 6.29
C GLU A 75 10.54 -10.92 7.04
N THR A 76 11.00 -9.87 6.33
CA THR A 76 11.67 -8.72 6.94
C THR A 76 10.71 -7.89 7.81
N SER A 77 9.42 -7.89 7.48
CA SER A 77 8.38 -7.24 8.29
C SER A 77 8.03 -8.00 9.58
N GLY A 78 8.35 -9.30 9.65
CA GLY A 78 8.17 -10.14 10.84
C GLY A 78 9.25 -9.95 11.91
N ASN A 79 10.33 -9.21 11.62
CA ASN A 79 11.35 -8.87 12.61
C ASN A 79 10.89 -7.68 13.45
N ASP A 80 10.31 -7.93 14.63
CA ASP A 80 10.36 -7.15 15.88
C ASP A 80 10.22 -5.61 15.81
N ARG A 81 9.73 -5.04 14.72
CA ARG A 81 9.36 -3.64 14.64
C ARG A 81 7.95 -3.53 15.17
N ASP A 82 7.87 -3.11 16.43
CA ASP A 82 6.64 -2.65 17.06
C ASP A 82 5.80 -1.88 16.04
N VAL A 83 4.67 -2.46 15.66
CA VAL A 83 3.75 -1.93 14.63
C VAL A 83 3.38 -0.48 14.95
N MET A 84 3.35 -0.12 16.24
CA MET A 84 3.12 1.25 16.71
C MET A 84 4.24 2.21 16.30
N THR A 85 5.49 1.76 16.22
CA THR A 85 6.61 2.58 15.74
C THR A 85 6.49 2.84 14.24
N CYS A 86 6.10 1.83 13.45
CA CYS A 86 5.83 2.01 12.01
C CYS A 86 4.65 2.96 11.76
N PHE A 87 3.56 2.80 12.54
CA PHE A 87 2.39 3.66 12.43
C PHE A 87 2.71 5.10 12.84
N SER A 88 3.48 5.30 13.90
CA SER A 88 3.96 6.62 14.35
C SER A 88 4.81 7.31 13.28
N HIS A 89 5.73 6.59 12.64
CA HIS A 89 6.52 7.14 11.53
C HIS A 89 5.66 7.49 10.32
N LEU A 90 4.68 6.66 9.97
CA LEU A 90 3.76 6.95 8.87
C LEU A 90 2.91 8.19 9.17
N SER A 91 2.31 8.28 10.36
CA SER A 91 1.54 9.44 10.79
C SER A 91 2.38 10.71 10.81
N LYS A 92 3.65 10.63 11.24
CA LYS A 92 4.57 11.77 11.22
C LYS A 92 4.86 12.23 9.80
N ASN A 93 5.18 11.32 8.89
CA ASN A 93 5.43 11.65 7.48
C ASN A 93 4.21 12.27 6.79
N ILE A 94 2.99 11.78 7.08
CA ILE A 94 1.74 12.38 6.56
C ILE A 94 1.56 13.79 7.11
N SER A 95 1.80 14.00 8.40
CA SER A 95 1.69 15.31 9.05
C SER A 95 2.72 16.31 8.50
N ASP A 96 3.96 15.85 8.27
CA ASP A 96 5.02 16.67 7.69
C ASP A 96 4.68 17.07 6.24
N PHE A 97 4.05 16.17 5.47
CA PHE A 97 3.60 16.47 4.11
C PHE A 97 2.47 17.51 4.08
N GLN A 98 1.52 17.44 5.02
CA GLN A 98 0.46 18.45 5.19
C GLN A 98 1.04 19.82 5.54
N ILE A 99 2.01 19.87 6.45
CA ILE A 99 2.71 21.12 6.84
C ILE A 99 3.46 21.72 5.64
N TYR A 100 4.07 20.88 4.80
CA TYR A 100 4.78 21.35 3.61
C TYR A 100 3.84 21.96 2.57
N GLN A 101 2.64 21.39 2.37
CA GLN A 101 1.61 21.97 1.50
C GLN A 101 1.07 23.31 2.04
N ASP A 102 0.83 23.42 3.34
CA ASP A 102 0.37 24.66 3.98
C ASP A 102 1.43 25.77 3.92
N SER A 103 2.71 25.40 4.00
CA SER A 103 3.83 26.36 3.93
C SER A 103 4.04 26.87 2.49
N PHE A 104 3.89 26.02 1.48
CA PHE A 104 3.96 26.43 0.07
C PHE A 104 2.79 27.36 -0.31
N SER A 105 1.60 27.10 0.23
CA SER A 105 0.41 27.91 -0.04
C SER A 105 0.49 29.34 0.54
N LYS A 106 1.32 29.56 1.57
CA LYS A 106 1.56 30.88 2.18
C LYS A 106 2.73 31.66 1.58
N VAL A 107 3.60 31.03 0.79
CA VAL A 107 4.76 31.69 0.15
C VAL A 107 4.39 32.31 -1.21
N PHE A 108 3.22 31.97 -1.77
CA PHE A 108 2.71 32.49 -3.04
C PHE A 108 1.55 33.50 -2.89
N LEU A 109 1.35 34.08 -1.71
CA LEU A 109 0.50 35.25 -1.45
C LEU A 109 1.35 36.38 -0.87
#